data_AF-A0A6G2S065-F1
#
_entry.id   AF-A0A6G2S065-F1
#
_cell.length_a   1.000
_cell.length_b   1.000
_cell.length_c   1.000
_cell.angle_alpha   90.00
_cell.angle_beta   90.00
_cell.angle_gamma   90.00
#
_symmetry.space_group_name_H-M   'P 1'
#
loop_
_entity.id
_entity.type
_entity.pdbx_description
1 polymer ?
#
loop_
_entity_poly.entity_id
_entity_poly.type
_entity_poly.pdbx_seq_one_letter_code
_entity_poly.pdbx_strand_id
1 'polypeptide(L)'
;MATVYRSVGGRKLTKLIALNDRVKAELEARTFEIAVRAEEILKQHRAEGHAEILVEEGKTDKYVILSDDRGQKAAMSIEYGRQSTVVVREDKHGNKFLAVVPEMDGLYVLATASNLPKKRKGKVKLD
;
A
#
# COMPACT_ATOMS: atom_id res chain seq x y z
N MET A 1 -23.42 -34.24 -3.87
CA MET A 1 -22.50 -33.72 -2.85
C MET A 1 -21.11 -33.65 -3.47
N ALA A 2 -20.50 -32.48 -3.57
CA ALA A 2 -19.20 -32.33 -4.24
C ALA A 2 -18.05 -32.70 -3.29
N THR A 3 -17.15 -33.57 -3.72
CA THR A 3 -15.96 -33.95 -2.95
C THR A 3 -14.90 -32.86 -3.09
N VAL A 4 -14.64 -32.11 -2.02
CA VAL A 4 -13.59 -31.08 -2.00
C VAL A 4 -12.29 -31.72 -1.52
N TYR A 5 -11.35 -31.94 -2.43
CA TYR A 5 -10.02 -32.46 -2.09
C TYR A 5 -9.16 -31.38 -1.43
N ARG A 6 -8.55 -31.67 -0.28
CA ARG A 6 -7.67 -30.71 0.42
C ARG A 6 -6.28 -30.60 -0.22
N SER A 7 -5.83 -31.65 -0.92
CA SER A 7 -4.54 -31.72 -1.59
C SER A 7 -4.60 -32.66 -2.79
N VAL A 8 -3.74 -32.42 -3.78
CA VAL A 8 -3.52 -33.27 -4.96
C VAL A 8 -2.01 -33.37 -5.19
N GLY A 9 -1.48 -34.58 -5.35
CA GLY A 9 -0.05 -34.79 -5.61
C GLY A 9 0.89 -34.18 -4.55
N GLY A 10 0.51 -34.24 -3.27
CA GLY A 10 1.30 -33.69 -2.16
C GLY A 10 1.26 -32.16 -2.00
N ARG A 11 0.56 -31.44 -2.88
CA ARG A 11 0.39 -29.98 -2.79
C ARG A 11 -1.02 -29.64 -2.29
N LYS A 12 -1.13 -28.58 -1.47
CA LYS A 12 -2.43 -28.01 -1.08
C LYS A 12 -3.20 -27.58 -2.33
N LEU A 13 -4.48 -27.90 -2.40
CA LEU A 13 -5.32 -27.59 -3.56
C LEU A 13 -5.29 -26.08 -3.89
N THR A 14 -5.30 -25.22 -2.87
CA THR A 14 -5.22 -23.76 -3.03
C THR A 14 -3.97 -23.31 -3.77
N LYS A 15 -2.81 -23.94 -3.49
CA LYS A 15 -1.55 -23.62 -4.17
C LYS A 15 -1.57 -24.08 -5.63
N LEU A 16 -2.24 -25.19 -5.94
CA LEU A 16 -2.40 -25.63 -7.32
C LEU A 16 -3.30 -24.68 -8.11
N ILE A 17 -4.39 -24.20 -7.51
CA ILE A 17 -5.27 -23.20 -8.12
C ILE A 17 -4.50 -21.89 -8.35
N ALA A 18 -3.76 -21.40 -7.36
CA ALA A 18 -2.96 -20.18 -7.48
C ALA A 18 -1.86 -20.26 -8.54
N LEU A 19 -1.37 -21.47 -8.85
CA LEU A 19 -0.36 -21.68 -9.88
C LEU A 19 -0.95 -21.79 -11.30
N ASN A 20 -2.27 -21.84 -11.45
CA ASN A 20 -2.93 -21.92 -12.74
C ASN A 20 -2.70 -20.64 -13.56
N ASP A 21 -2.39 -20.80 -14.84
CA ASP A 21 -2.05 -19.67 -15.72
C ASP A 21 -3.18 -18.65 -15.86
N ARG A 22 -4.44 -19.09 -15.89
CA ARG A 22 -5.59 -18.16 -15.94
C ARG A 22 -5.73 -17.35 -14.66
N VAL A 23 -5.44 -17.95 -13.52
CA VAL A 23 -5.47 -17.24 -12.23
C VAL A 23 -4.36 -16.20 -12.18
N LYS A 24 -3.14 -16.56 -12.62
CA LYS A 24 -2.02 -15.61 -12.70
C LYS A 24 -2.28 -14.45 -13.65
N ALA A 25 -2.84 -14.73 -14.83
CA ALA A 25 -3.18 -13.71 -15.81
C ALA A 25 -4.24 -12.74 -15.27
N GLU A 26 -5.27 -13.25 -14.58
CA GLU A 26 -6.27 -12.38 -13.94
C GLU A 26 -5.64 -11.54 -12.82
N LEU A 27 -4.77 -12.12 -11.98
CA LEU A 27 -4.06 -11.36 -10.95
C LEU A 27 -3.20 -10.25 -11.57
N GLU A 28 -2.52 -10.53 -12.69
CA GLU A 28 -1.73 -9.53 -13.40
C GLU A 28 -2.60 -8.39 -13.95
N ALA A 29 -3.70 -8.71 -14.63
CA ALA A 29 -4.63 -7.73 -15.16
C ALA A 29 -5.20 -6.82 -14.06
N ARG A 30 -5.59 -7.41 -12.92
CA ARG A 30 -6.09 -6.67 -11.76
C ARG A 30 -5.03 -5.81 -11.10
N THR A 31 -3.82 -6.35 -10.94
CA THR A 31 -2.71 -5.60 -10.35
C THR A 31 -2.36 -4.39 -11.21
N PHE A 32 -2.33 -4.56 -12.53
CA PHE A 32 -2.09 -3.48 -13.48
C PHE A 32 -3.21 -2.43 -13.42
N GLU A 33 -4.47 -2.84 -13.44
CA GLU A 33 -5.64 -1.94 -13.32
C GLU A 33 -5.55 -1.08 -12.04
N ILE A 34 -5.24 -1.71 -10.91
CA ILE A 34 -5.11 -1.03 -9.62
C ILE A 34 -3.90 -0.09 -9.62
N ALA A 35 -2.75 -0.51 -10.15
CA ALA A 35 -1.54 0.29 -10.18
C ALA A 35 -1.74 1.58 -11.01
N VAL A 36 -2.34 1.47 -12.20
CA VAL A 36 -2.62 2.63 -13.07
C VAL A 36 -3.57 3.60 -12.39
N ARG A 37 -4.64 3.11 -11.74
CA ARG A 37 -5.56 3.97 -10.97
C ARG A 37 -4.87 4.65 -9.80
N ALA A 38 -4.05 3.91 -9.06
CA ALA A 38 -3.30 4.46 -7.93
C ALA A 38 -2.35 5.57 -8.39
N GLU A 39 -1.65 5.36 -9.51
CA GLU A 39 -0.81 6.39 -10.12
C GLU A 39 -1.60 7.64 -10.52
N GLU A 40 -2.78 7.45 -11.13
CA GLU A 40 -3.64 8.56 -11.53
C GLU A 40 -4.06 9.39 -10.31
N ILE A 41 -4.54 8.73 -9.24
CA ILE A 41 -4.92 9.40 -8.00
C ILE A 41 -3.73 10.15 -7.41
N LEU A 42 -2.55 9.52 -7.37
CA LEU A 42 -1.34 10.13 -6.82
C LEU A 42 -0.91 11.37 -7.64
N LYS A 43 -1.00 11.30 -8.97
CA LYS A 43 -0.71 12.41 -9.89
C LYS A 43 -1.69 13.57 -9.72
N GLN A 44 -2.99 13.28 -9.52
CA GLN A 44 -4.01 14.30 -9.30
C GLN A 44 -3.77 15.11 -8.01
N HIS A 45 -3.24 14.47 -6.96
CA HIS A 45 -3.08 15.11 -5.66
C HIS A 45 -1.76 15.83 -5.46
N ARG A 46 -0.81 15.77 -6.41
CA ARG A 46 0.52 16.44 -6.35
C ARG A 46 1.12 16.44 -4.93
N ALA A 47 1.07 15.32 -4.23
CA ALA A 47 1.76 15.16 -2.95
C ALA A 47 3.27 15.09 -3.24
N GLU A 48 3.88 16.26 -3.43
CA GLU A 48 5.31 16.56 -3.31
C GLU A 48 6.27 15.44 -3.79
N GLY A 49 6.09 14.97 -5.02
CA GLY A 49 7.13 14.44 -5.92
C GLY A 49 7.95 13.21 -5.51
N HIS A 50 7.76 12.63 -4.32
CA HIS A 50 8.61 11.56 -3.82
C HIS A 50 7.91 10.22 -3.62
N ALA A 51 6.58 10.22 -3.61
CA ALA A 51 5.81 9.01 -3.56
C ALA A 51 5.62 8.41 -4.96
N GLU A 52 5.69 7.09 -5.07
CA GLU A 52 5.49 6.34 -6.30
C GLU A 52 4.70 5.05 -6.06
N ILE A 53 4.10 4.54 -7.12
CA ILE A 53 3.44 3.24 -7.11
C ILE A 53 4.42 2.20 -7.65
N LEU A 54 4.65 1.14 -6.87
CA LEU A 54 5.45 0.00 -7.26
C LEU A 54 4.57 -1.23 -7.36
N VAL A 55 4.95 -2.14 -8.26
CA VAL A 55 4.34 -3.46 -8.37
C VAL A 55 5.40 -4.51 -8.05
N GLU A 56 5.12 -5.36 -7.08
CA GLU A 56 5.97 -6.50 -6.73
C GLU A 56 5.24 -7.81 -6.96
N GLU A 57 5.98 -8.82 -7.42
CA GLU A 57 5.45 -10.14 -7.71
C GLU A 57 6.14 -11.21 -6.86
N GLY A 58 5.33 -11.96 -6.12
CA GLY A 58 5.70 -13.22 -5.51
C GLY A 58 5.34 -14.42 -6.39
N LYS A 59 5.54 -15.63 -5.89
CA LYS A 59 5.27 -16.87 -6.65
C LYS A 59 3.79 -17.06 -7.02
N THR A 60 2.89 -16.48 -6.23
CA THR A 60 1.43 -16.63 -6.35
C THR A 60 0.67 -15.33 -6.09
N ASP A 61 1.38 -14.30 -5.63
CA ASP A 61 0.79 -13.08 -5.08
C ASP A 61 1.39 -11.90 -5.83
N LYS A 62 0.60 -10.86 -6.06
CA LYS A 62 1.05 -9.59 -6.63
C LYS A 62 0.64 -8.47 -5.70
N TYR A 63 1.52 -7.50 -5.52
CA TYR A 63 1.34 -6.39 -4.61
C TYR A 63 1.38 -5.08 -5.37
N VAL A 64 0.47 -4.17 -5.04
CA VAL A 64 0.54 -2.75 -5.43
C VAL A 64 0.94 -1.97 -4.19
N ILE A 65 2.05 -1.27 -4.27
CA ILE A 65 2.72 -0.64 -3.13
C ILE A 65 2.77 0.86 -3.36
N LEU A 66 2.31 1.63 -2.36
CA LEU A 66 2.58 3.06 -2.28
C LEU A 66 3.90 3.23 -1.52
N SER A 67 4.97 3.56 -2.23
CA SER A 67 6.28 3.86 -1.63
C SER A 67 6.49 5.37 -1.56
N ASP A 68 7.13 5.84 -0.49
CA ASP A 68 7.68 7.21 -0.35
C ASP A 68 9.13 7.12 0.18
N ASP A 69 9.86 6.08 -0.23
CA ASP A 69 11.21 5.81 0.27
C ASP A 69 12.23 6.87 -0.16
N ARG A 70 11.99 7.52 -1.30
CA ARG A 70 12.80 8.65 -1.80
C ARG A 70 12.42 9.98 -1.14
N GLY A 71 11.36 10.00 -0.33
CA GLY A 71 10.81 11.19 0.29
C GLY A 71 10.95 11.18 1.80
N GLN A 72 9.86 11.54 2.47
CA GLN A 72 9.83 11.67 3.94
C GLN A 72 9.45 10.35 4.62
N LYS A 73 9.36 9.25 3.87
CA LYS A 73 8.83 7.95 4.33
C LYS A 73 7.42 8.11 4.90
N ALA A 74 6.62 8.94 4.24
CA ALA A 74 5.31 9.37 4.67
C ALA A 74 4.16 8.59 4.01
N ALA A 75 4.42 7.48 3.31
CA ALA A 75 3.40 6.68 2.61
C ALA A 75 2.17 6.35 3.47
N MET A 76 2.37 6.04 4.75
CA MET A 76 1.27 5.79 5.68
C MET A 76 0.42 7.02 5.98
N SER A 77 1.05 8.19 6.06
CA SER A 77 0.34 9.47 6.21
C SER A 77 -0.38 9.84 4.90
N ILE A 78 0.21 9.55 3.74
CA ILE A 78 -0.41 9.76 2.43
C ILE A 78 -1.68 8.91 2.31
N GLU A 79 -1.63 7.63 2.69
CA GLU A 79 -2.79 6.74 2.57
C GLU A 79 -3.89 7.07 3.59
N TYR A 80 -3.55 7.21 4.87
CA TYR A 80 -4.54 7.26 5.96
C TYR A 80 -4.71 8.64 6.62
N GLY A 81 -3.88 9.60 6.25
CA GLY A 81 -3.80 10.89 6.92
C GLY A 81 -2.99 10.84 8.20
N ARG A 82 -2.85 12.01 8.83
CA ARG A 82 -2.18 12.18 10.13
C ARG A 82 -2.81 13.31 10.91
N GLN A 83 -2.76 13.22 12.24
CA GLN A 83 -3.05 14.34 13.13
C GLN A 83 -1.84 15.27 13.23
N SER A 84 -2.06 16.52 13.64
CA SER A 84 -0.98 17.45 13.92
C SER A 84 -0.08 16.89 15.03
N THR A 85 1.23 16.96 14.86
CA THR A 85 2.18 16.55 15.90
C THR A 85 3.33 17.54 16.00
N VAL A 86 3.90 17.67 17.19
CA VAL A 86 5.08 18.51 17.43
C VAL A 86 6.30 17.60 17.48
N VAL A 87 7.25 17.84 16.59
CA VAL A 87 8.53 17.10 16.54
C VAL A 87 9.69 18.03 16.82
N VAL A 88 10.69 17.52 17.53
CA VAL A 88 11.95 18.24 17.72
C VAL A 88 12.80 18.04 16.47
N ARG A 89 13.16 19.12 15.79
CA ARG A 89 14.11 19.11 14.66
C ARG A 89 15.39 19.82 15.05
N GLU A 90 16.47 19.45 14.38
CA GLU A 90 17.77 20.07 14.52
C GLU A 90 18.06 20.93 13.29
N ASP A 91 18.53 22.15 13.51
CA ASP A 91 18.97 23.03 12.42
C ASP A 91 20.39 22.65 11.93
N LYS A 92 20.88 23.34 10.90
CA LYS A 92 22.24 23.12 10.36
C LYS A 92 23.36 23.51 11.34
N HIS A 93 23.03 24.10 12.48
CA HIS A 93 23.95 24.60 13.51
C HIS A 93 23.87 23.79 14.81
N GLY A 94 23.07 22.71 14.85
CA GLY A 94 22.91 21.85 16.02
C GLY A 94 21.87 22.31 17.05
N ASN A 95 21.13 23.38 16.78
CA ASN A 95 20.08 23.86 17.68
C ASN A 95 18.79 23.07 17.48
N LYS A 96 18.17 22.65 18.59
CA LYS A 96 16.89 21.95 18.59
C LYS A 96 15.75 22.95 18.64
N PHE A 97 14.80 22.83 17.72
CA PHE A 97 13.57 23.62 17.71
C PHE A 97 12.34 22.73 17.55
N LEU A 98 11.20 23.21 18.03
CA LEU A 98 9.92 22.54 17.87
C LEU A 98 9.35 22.87 16.49
N ALA A 99 9.16 21.84 15.67
CA ALA A 99 8.49 21.94 14.38
C ALA A 99 7.10 21.31 14.49
N VAL A 100 6.07 22.06 14.10
CA VAL A 100 4.71 21.54 14.01
C VAL A 100 4.53 20.89 12.64
N VAL A 101 4.23 19.60 12.63
CA VAL A 101 3.77 18.90 11.43
C VAL A 101 2.26 19.06 11.37
N PRO A 102 1.70 19.69 10.31
CA PRO A 102 0.26 19.91 10.23
C PRO A 102 -0.49 18.59 10.05
N GLU A 103 -1.75 18.61 10.47
CA GLU A 103 -2.70 17.55 10.15
C GLU A 103 -2.91 17.46 8.63
N MET A 104 -3.25 16.26 8.19
CA MET A 104 -3.49 15.99 6.77
C MET A 104 -4.55 14.90 6.66
N ASP A 105 -5.52 15.11 5.77
CA ASP A 105 -6.46 14.07 5.40
C ASP A 105 -5.77 13.00 4.55
N GLY A 106 -6.18 11.74 4.75
CA GLY A 106 -5.70 10.62 3.95
C GLY A 106 -6.24 10.69 2.54
N LEU A 107 -5.38 10.46 1.55
CA LEU A 107 -5.77 10.37 0.15
C LEU A 107 -6.44 9.03 -0.17
N TYR A 108 -6.19 8.00 0.64
CA TYR A 108 -6.70 6.65 0.44
C TYR A 108 -6.43 6.14 -0.98
N VAL A 109 -5.20 6.31 -1.47
CA VAL A 109 -4.80 6.02 -2.84
C VAL A 109 -5.04 4.55 -3.16
N LEU A 110 -4.48 3.64 -2.35
CA LEU A 110 -4.58 2.21 -2.57
C LEU A 110 -5.99 1.70 -2.31
N ALA A 111 -6.64 2.15 -1.23
CA ALA A 111 -8.01 1.74 -0.93
C ALA A 111 -8.98 2.14 -2.05
N THR A 112 -8.85 3.36 -2.58
CA THR A 112 -9.69 3.85 -3.67
C THR A 112 -9.39 3.13 -4.98
N ALA A 113 -8.10 2.97 -5.34
CA ALA A 113 -7.71 2.28 -6.58
C ALA A 113 -8.17 0.81 -6.63
N SER A 114 -8.21 0.14 -5.47
CA SER A 114 -8.64 -1.25 -5.33
C SER A 114 -10.14 -1.44 -5.06
N ASN A 115 -10.93 -0.36 -5.03
CA ASN A 115 -12.35 -0.38 -4.64
C ASN A 115 -12.59 -1.01 -3.25
N LEU A 116 -11.63 -0.87 -2.34
CA LEU A 116 -11.74 -1.32 -0.97
C LEU A 116 -12.30 -0.21 -0.07
N PRO A 117 -13.03 -0.57 1.00
CA PRO A 117 -13.52 0.43 1.94
C PRO A 117 -12.35 1.17 2.59
N LYS A 118 -12.46 2.50 2.65
CA LYS A 118 -11.51 3.38 3.36
C LYS A 118 -11.51 3.00 4.85
N LYS A 119 -10.46 2.30 5.30
CA LYS A 119 -10.28 1.99 6.72
C LYS A 119 -9.35 3.02 7.35
N ARG A 120 -9.67 3.46 8.57
CA ARG A 120 -8.74 4.28 9.36
C ARG A 120 -7.52 3.44 9.75
N LYS A 121 -6.38 4.11 9.93
CA LYS A 121 -5.14 3.50 10.45
C LYS A 121 -5.48 2.66 11.68
N GLY A 122 -5.23 1.35 11.61
CA GLY A 122 -5.41 0.45 12.74
C GLY A 122 -4.52 0.87 13.90
N LYS A 123 -5.02 0.79 15.14
CA LYS A 123 -4.16 0.94 16.32
C LYS A 123 -3.22 -0.27 16.36
N VAL A 124 -1.91 -0.04 16.22
CA VAL A 124 -0.92 -1.08 16.50
C VAL A 124 -0.98 -1.34 18.01
N LYS A 125 -1.37 -2.56 18.40
CA LYS A 125 -1.13 -3.01 19.77
C LYS A 125 0.37 -3.24 19.88
N LEU A 126 1.04 -2.42 20.68
CA LEU A 126 2.37 -2.73 21.16
C LEU A 126 2.15 -3.70 22.32
N ASP A 127 2.51 -4.97 22.11
CA ASP A 127 2.65 -5.96 23.18
C ASP A 127 3.89 -5.62 24.03
#